data_AF-A0AAU5A3E2-F1
#
_entry.id   AF-A0AAU5A3E2-F1
#
_cell.length_a   1.000
_cell.length_b   1.000
_cell.length_c   1.000
_cell.angle_alpha   90.00
_cell.angle_beta   90.00
_cell.angle_gamma   90.00
#
_symmetry.space_group_name_H-M   'P 1'
#
loop_
_entity.id
_entity.type
_entity.pdbx_description
1 polymer ?
#
loop_
_entity_poly.entity_id
_entity_poly.type
_entity_poly.pdbx_seq_one_letter_code
_entity_poly.pdbx_strand_id
1 'polypeptide(L)'
;MTGLRTAFVAAMAAALFSAPAAMTTAVADDDAAAKEPGCAKLGAYGDGWADIHNVCNYTISASVEVDGFDPGCIQIGPGGVGRIGPDPGDVPYYAYVC
;
A
#
# COMPACT_ATOMS: atom_id res chain seq x y z
N MET A 1 7.64 42.37 25.53
CA MET A 1 7.73 41.02 26.13
C MET A 1 7.30 40.03 25.05
N THR A 2 7.87 38.84 24.77
CA THR A 2 9.19 38.20 25.04
C THR A 2 9.20 36.93 24.16
N GLY A 3 10.27 36.47 23.49
CA GLY A 3 11.63 36.99 23.29
C GLY A 3 12.46 36.01 22.42
N LEU A 4 13.59 36.47 21.85
CA LEU A 4 14.50 35.63 21.03
C LEU A 4 15.33 34.67 21.91
N ARG A 5 15.61 33.42 21.46
CA ARG A 5 16.69 32.45 21.87
C ARG A 5 16.23 30.98 21.71
N THR A 6 17.02 29.95 21.32
CA THR A 6 18.28 29.84 20.55
C THR A 6 18.44 28.38 20.08
N ALA A 7 19.32 28.15 19.10
CA ALA A 7 20.18 26.96 18.96
C ALA A 7 19.54 25.57 18.80
N PHE A 8 19.56 25.06 17.55
CA PHE A 8 20.10 23.72 17.32
C PHE A 8 21.52 23.85 16.75
N VAL A 9 22.46 23.17 17.40
CA VAL A 9 23.91 23.35 17.21
C VAL A 9 24.37 22.55 15.99
N ALA A 10 24.99 23.23 15.03
CA ALA A 10 25.73 22.58 13.96
C ALA A 10 27.06 22.00 14.50
N ALA A 11 27.06 20.71 14.84
CA ALA A 11 28.21 20.00 15.39
C ALA A 11 28.88 19.10 14.33
N MET A 12 29.89 19.68 13.67
CA MET A 12 31.14 19.07 13.19
C MET A 12 31.12 17.68 12.51
N ALA A 13 31.41 17.75 11.21
CA ALA A 13 32.29 16.87 10.44
C ALA A 13 33.13 15.81 11.21
N ALA A 14 33.03 14.56 10.76
CA ALA A 14 34.18 13.76 10.30
C ALA A 14 33.71 12.42 9.71
N ALA A 15 34.15 12.10 8.49
CA ALA A 15 34.59 10.77 8.01
C ALA A 15 34.44 10.66 6.48
N LEU A 16 35.55 10.82 5.77
CA LEU A 16 35.70 10.34 4.39
C LEU A 16 35.74 8.80 4.43
N PHE A 17 34.59 8.15 4.37
CA PHE A 17 34.52 6.73 4.03
C PHE A 17 33.66 6.52 2.78
N SER A 18 34.30 5.92 1.79
CA SER A 18 33.72 5.47 0.54
C SER A 18 32.55 4.51 0.78
N ALA A 19 31.33 5.02 0.65
CA ALA A 19 30.14 4.22 0.44
C ALA A 19 29.63 4.51 -0.99
N PRO A 20 29.23 3.49 -1.76
CA PRO A 20 28.62 3.72 -3.06
C PRO A 20 27.35 4.55 -2.84
N ALA A 21 27.12 5.55 -3.69
CA ALA A 21 25.87 6.29 -3.69
C ALA A 21 24.74 5.32 -4.08
N ALA A 22 24.08 4.75 -3.08
CA ALA A 22 22.82 4.04 -3.25
C ALA A 22 21.81 5.07 -3.73
N MET A 23 21.66 5.16 -5.06
CA MET A 23 20.60 5.92 -5.69
C MET A 23 19.29 5.31 -5.20
N THR A 24 18.67 5.92 -4.20
CA THR A 24 17.28 5.66 -3.88
C THR A 24 16.48 6.21 -5.03
N THR A 25 16.27 5.37 -6.03
CA THR A 25 15.22 5.54 -7.01
C THR A 25 13.92 5.54 -6.21
N ALA A 26 13.35 6.73 -5.98
CA ALA A 26 11.95 6.83 -5.66
C ALA A 26 11.21 6.24 -6.87
N VAL A 27 10.79 4.98 -6.73
CA VAL A 27 9.86 4.38 -7.67
C VAL A 27 8.56 5.12 -7.40
N ALA A 28 8.18 6.02 -8.31
CA ALA A 28 6.78 6.36 -8.42
C ALA A 28 6.10 5.08 -8.89
N ASP A 29 5.11 4.60 -8.14
CA ASP A 29 4.23 3.53 -8.61
C ASP A 29 3.52 4.03 -9.87
N ASP A 30 4.04 3.62 -11.03
CA ASP A 30 3.60 4.02 -12.37
C ASP A 30 2.35 3.21 -12.80
N ASP A 31 1.49 2.91 -11.81
CA ASP A 31 0.41 1.93 -11.88
C ASP A 31 -0.96 2.56 -11.60
N ALA A 32 -1.21 3.71 -12.24
CA ALA A 32 -2.55 4.08 -12.70
C ALA A 32 -3.01 3.23 -13.91
N ALA A 33 -2.53 1.99 -14.01
CA ALA A 33 -3.07 0.98 -14.91
C ALA A 33 -4.54 0.74 -14.53
N ALA A 34 -5.43 0.69 -15.52
CA ALA A 34 -6.85 0.51 -15.25
C ALA A 34 -7.09 -0.85 -14.58
N LYS A 35 -7.44 -0.83 -13.29
CA LYS A 35 -7.58 -2.01 -12.44
C LYS A 35 -8.83 -2.79 -12.83
N GLU A 36 -8.67 -3.73 -13.74
CA GLU A 36 -9.74 -4.64 -14.15
C GLU A 36 -10.18 -5.49 -12.94
N PRO A 37 -11.46 -5.49 -12.54
CA PRO A 37 -11.92 -6.26 -11.38
C PRO A 37 -11.74 -7.77 -11.58
N GLY A 38 -11.71 -8.24 -12.83
CA GLY A 38 -11.37 -9.61 -13.21
C GLY A 38 -12.10 -10.68 -12.38
N CYS A 39 -11.31 -11.61 -11.85
CA CYS A 39 -11.73 -12.71 -10.98
C CYS A 39 -11.92 -12.33 -9.50
N ALA A 40 -11.52 -11.12 -9.09
CA ALA A 40 -11.70 -10.64 -7.74
C ALA A 40 -13.12 -10.08 -7.57
N LYS A 41 -13.76 -10.36 -6.43
CA LYS A 41 -15.04 -9.75 -6.05
C LYS A 41 -14.95 -9.30 -4.60
N LEU A 42 -15.33 -8.05 -4.34
CA LEU A 42 -15.47 -7.54 -2.97
C LEU A 42 -16.58 -8.32 -2.27
N GLY A 43 -16.26 -8.87 -1.10
CA GLY A 43 -17.18 -9.59 -0.23
C GLY A 43 -17.78 -8.66 0.83
N ALA A 44 -17.80 -9.12 2.08
CA ALA A 44 -18.11 -8.26 3.21
C ALA A 44 -16.91 -7.35 3.54
N TYR A 45 -17.17 -6.20 4.15
CA TYR A 45 -16.14 -5.31 4.67
C TYR A 45 -16.62 -4.61 5.95
N GLY A 46 -15.69 -4.02 6.67
CA GLY A 46 -15.93 -3.24 7.88
C GLY A 46 -14.69 -2.46 8.28
N ASP A 47 -14.73 -1.84 9.46
CA ASP A 47 -13.65 -0.98 9.94
C ASP A 47 -12.32 -1.76 10.04
N GLY A 48 -11.33 -1.37 9.25
CA GLY A 48 -10.01 -2.01 9.15
C GLY A 48 -9.97 -3.40 8.49
N TRP A 49 -11.01 -3.83 7.75
CA TRP A 49 -10.96 -5.11 7.01
C TRP A 49 -11.88 -5.18 5.79
N ALA A 50 -11.46 -5.91 4.76
CA ALA A 50 -12.28 -6.29 3.61
C ALA A 50 -12.03 -7.75 3.20
N ASP A 51 -13.09 -8.46 2.84
CA ASP A 51 -13.00 -9.79 2.21
C ASP A 51 -12.97 -9.67 0.68
N ILE A 52 -12.11 -10.47 0.05
CA ILE A 52 -12.00 -10.60 -1.40
C ILE A 52 -12.27 -12.06 -1.76
N HIS A 53 -13.24 -12.30 -2.63
CA HIS A 53 -13.58 -13.63 -3.15
C HIS A 53 -12.88 -13.83 -4.50
N ASN A 54 -12.14 -14.94 -4.64
CA ASN A 54 -11.64 -15.40 -5.92
C ASN A 54 -12.70 -16.30 -6.58
N VAL A 55 -13.39 -15.80 -7.61
CA VAL A 55 -14.41 -16.59 -8.33
C VAL A 55 -13.84 -17.48 -9.44
N CYS A 56 -12.52 -17.49 -9.61
CA CYS A 56 -11.83 -18.27 -10.65
C CYS A 56 -11.21 -19.57 -10.11
N ASN A 57 -10.89 -20.47 -11.03
CA ASN A 57 -10.38 -21.81 -10.77
C ASN A 57 -8.84 -21.88 -10.71
N TYR A 58 -8.18 -20.73 -10.56
CA TYR A 58 -6.73 -20.60 -10.35
C TYR A 58 -6.45 -19.60 -9.23
N THR A 59 -5.27 -19.66 -8.61
CA THR A 59 -4.83 -18.70 -7.59
C THR A 59 -4.63 -17.32 -8.22
N ILE A 60 -5.20 -16.28 -7.61
CA ILE A 60 -5.01 -14.87 -8.02
C ILE A 60 -4.19 -14.11 -6.98
N SER A 61 -3.53 -13.03 -7.39
CA SER A 61 -3.16 -11.93 -6.50
C SER A 61 -4.28 -10.89 -6.58
N ALA A 62 -4.71 -10.32 -5.46
CA ALA A 62 -5.84 -9.39 -5.45
C ALA A 62 -5.73 -8.36 -4.33
N SER A 63 -6.33 -7.19 -4.56
CA SER A 63 -6.48 -6.13 -3.56
C SER A 63 -7.84 -5.42 -3.70
N VAL A 64 -8.04 -4.35 -2.93
CA VAL A 64 -9.21 -3.46 -2.97
C VAL A 64 -8.76 -2.03 -3.18
N GLU A 65 -9.52 -1.25 -3.95
CA GLU A 65 -9.29 0.20 -4.04
C GLU A 65 -10.02 0.92 -2.90
N VAL A 66 -9.30 1.72 -2.13
CA VAL A 66 -9.78 2.52 -0.99
C VAL A 66 -9.39 3.99 -1.17
N ASP A 67 -10.37 4.84 -1.48
CA ASP A 67 -10.24 6.30 -1.58
C ASP A 67 -9.00 6.85 -2.34
N GLY A 68 -8.56 6.14 -3.39
CA GLY A 68 -7.41 6.50 -4.22
C GLY A 68 -6.05 5.96 -3.75
N PHE A 69 -6.06 5.07 -2.76
CA PHE A 69 -4.93 4.24 -2.33
C PHE A 69 -5.28 2.75 -2.47
N ASP A 70 -4.26 1.90 -2.52
CA ASP A 70 -4.40 0.44 -2.59
C ASP A 70 -3.56 -0.22 -1.49
N PRO A 71 -4.13 -1.10 -0.66
CA PRO A 71 -3.34 -1.92 0.25
C PRO A 71 -2.61 -3.01 -0.55
N GLY A 72 -1.56 -3.58 0.04
CA GLY A 72 -0.72 -4.58 -0.63
C GLY A 72 -1.49 -5.85 -1.03
N CYS A 73 -1.30 -6.31 -2.27
CA CYS A 73 -2.04 -7.45 -2.82
C CYS A 73 -1.79 -8.76 -2.07
N ILE A 74 -2.85 -9.56 -1.89
CA ILE A 74 -2.82 -10.85 -1.21
C ILE A 74 -3.08 -12.00 -2.21
N GLN A 75 -2.44 -13.16 -1.98
CA GLN A 75 -2.71 -14.36 -2.78
C GLN A 75 -3.95 -15.09 -2.26
N ILE A 76 -4.87 -15.43 -3.17
CA ILE A 76 -6.13 -16.09 -2.87
C ILE A 76 -6.26 -17.33 -3.75
N GLY A 77 -6.32 -18.51 -3.13
CA GLY A 77 -6.51 -19.78 -3.82
C GLY A 77 -7.82 -19.87 -4.60
N PRO A 78 -7.96 -20.84 -5.53
CA PRO A 78 -9.14 -20.98 -6.38
C PRO A 78 -10.42 -21.18 -5.56
N GLY A 79 -11.47 -20.40 -5.85
CA GLY A 79 -12.72 -20.41 -5.07
C GLY A 79 -12.59 -19.90 -3.62
N GLY A 80 -11.43 -19.38 -3.24
CA GLY A 80 -11.11 -18.97 -1.88
C GLY A 80 -11.58 -17.56 -1.51
N VAL A 81 -11.51 -17.26 -0.21
CA VAL A 81 -11.69 -15.92 0.34
C VAL A 81 -10.39 -15.50 1.00
N GLY A 82 -9.85 -14.35 0.60
CA GLY A 82 -8.76 -13.67 1.28
C GLY A 82 -9.29 -12.47 2.06
N ARG A 83 -8.66 -12.13 3.18
CA ARG A 83 -8.97 -10.90 3.93
C ARG A 83 -7.78 -9.96 3.88
N ILE A 84 -8.05 -8.71 3.52
CA ILE A 84 -7.10 -7.62 3.50
C ILE A 84 -7.44 -6.62 4.62
N GLY A 85 -6.44 -5.96 5.18
CA GLY A 85 -6.59 -4.93 6.21
C GLY A 85 -6.22 -3.56 5.64
N PRO A 86 -7.18 -2.78 5.11
CA PRO A 86 -7.01 -1.34 4.91
C PRO A 86 -7.00 -0.62 6.26
N ASP A 87 -6.72 0.69 6.28
CA ASP A 87 -6.69 1.44 7.53
C ASP A 87 -8.11 1.66 8.11
N PRO A 88 -8.27 1.86 9.42
CA PRO A 88 -9.57 2.15 10.03
C PRO A 88 -10.17 3.45 9.46
N GLY A 89 -11.42 3.37 9.00
CA GLY A 89 -12.11 4.44 8.27
C GLY A 89 -12.07 4.34 6.74
N ASP A 90 -11.18 3.53 6.14
CA ASP A 90 -11.14 3.31 4.70
C ASP A 90 -12.38 2.55 4.20
N VAL A 91 -12.97 2.98 3.08
CA VAL A 91 -14.13 2.31 2.48
C VAL A 91 -13.72 1.64 1.15
N PRO A 92 -13.70 0.30 1.06
CA PRO A 92 -13.34 -0.39 -0.18
C PRO A 92 -14.46 -0.27 -1.21
N TYR A 93 -14.13 0.24 -2.40
CA TYR A 93 -15.11 0.44 -3.49
C TYR A 93 -15.28 -0.80 -4.35
N TYR A 94 -14.17 -1.45 -4.71
CA TYR A 94 -14.16 -2.68 -5.51
C TYR A 94 -12.88 -3.48 -5.23
N ALA A 95 -12.94 -4.78 -5.50
CA ALA A 95 -11.77 -5.64 -5.51
C ALA A 95 -11.28 -5.86 -6.95
N TYR A 96 -9.97 -5.97 -7.12
CA TYR A 96 -9.32 -6.13 -8.42
C TYR A 96 -8.18 -7.14 -8.37
N VAL A 97 -7.74 -7.59 -9.54
CA VAL A 97 -6.62 -8.54 -9.69
C VAL A 97 -5.31 -7.76 -9.88
N CYS A 98 -4.29 -8.16 -9.13
CA CYS A 98 -2.90 -7.78 -9.34
C CYS A 98 -2.15 -8.90 -10.09
#